data_AF-A0A0C3SFJ6-F1
#
_entry.id   AF-A0A0C3SFJ6-F1
#
_cell.length_a   1.000
_cell.length_b   1.000
_cell.length_c   1.000
_cell.angle_alpha   90.00
_cell.angle_beta   90.00
_cell.angle_gamma   90.00
#
_symmetry.space_group_name_H-M   'P 1'
#
loop_
_entity.id
_entity.type
_entity.pdbx_description
1 polymer ?
#
loop_
_entity_poly.entity_id
_entity_poly.type
_entity_poly.pdbx_seq_one_letter_code
_entity_poly.pdbx_strand_id
1 'polypeptide(L)'
;MPGPKLSDLDDDTLIHVFGFLEVKDILRMRGVGLTACPKTSNRIATISRTRVVWTRALISHVLNEGLPFPPVCVDTTPMPALEELVIRALQLTEFWTHPSRTTSPQLLAEFSASSGTGVSEVRFIPAHPSWVVTVTRGIWPLITCWDFTAPVRAATVAMWTRQGALITDIAVNSDPDGEACLAVSLSYARHHCIEILAIRPLEQDSKPIFVSLASVETTFRAMSLQGDILAASDDMNETHIINWKTNESAILCGSDEPSEHNFQASSVAHHNRCLQVLFSQKCVFVVRARSFEAFPVPPLLPHKNVSEPYHSLACHRFGWLDGVAVTEQKQLSNTADSSSPISILLRAESDDPWSSDVHTLDLYELAAQPGHTDAARAPEDRAADAPYRFPPRHAAASSTTRCTTPSSTRRSSSPSTRPSTTAPSPSRPTSSPRCPPAQRTASARP
;
A
#
# COMPACT_ATOMS: atom_id res chain seq x y z
N MET A 1 -50.95 7.02 32.64
CA MET A 1 -50.31 8.16 31.95
C MET A 1 -49.48 7.59 30.81
N PRO A 2 -49.77 7.87 29.54
CA PRO A 2 -48.85 7.52 28.46
C PRO A 2 -47.52 8.24 28.69
N GLY A 3 -46.39 7.51 28.61
CA GLY A 3 -45.06 8.11 28.71
C GLY A 3 -44.77 9.07 27.55
N PRO A 4 -43.79 9.97 27.69
CA PRO A 4 -43.39 10.88 26.62
C PRO A 4 -42.99 10.08 25.37
N LYS A 5 -43.45 10.51 24.19
CA LYS A 5 -43.07 9.86 22.93
C LYS A 5 -41.78 10.49 22.41
N LEU A 6 -40.98 9.70 21.71
CA LEU A 6 -39.76 10.19 21.05
C LEU A 6 -40.05 11.34 20.07
N SER A 7 -41.26 11.38 19.49
CA SER A 7 -41.73 12.46 18.61
C SER A 7 -41.83 13.82 19.29
N ASP A 8 -41.89 13.85 20.62
CA ASP A 8 -42.17 15.04 21.41
C ASP A 8 -40.88 15.76 21.86
N LEU A 9 -39.71 15.11 21.68
CA LEU A 9 -38.40 15.69 21.94
C LEU A 9 -38.05 16.73 20.86
N ASP A 10 -37.23 17.73 21.18
CA ASP A 10 -36.67 18.69 20.22
C ASP A 10 -35.56 18.06 19.34
N ASP A 11 -35.16 18.75 18.27
CA ASP A 11 -34.21 18.22 17.29
C ASP A 11 -32.81 18.02 17.91
N ASP A 12 -32.36 18.90 18.79
CA ASP A 12 -31.04 18.82 19.44
C ASP A 12 -30.97 17.62 20.38
N THR A 13 -32.02 17.40 21.17
CA THR A 13 -32.16 16.20 22.01
C THR A 13 -32.19 14.94 21.15
N LEU A 14 -32.91 14.92 20.02
CA LEU A 14 -32.90 13.78 19.12
C LEU A 14 -31.52 13.52 18.51
N ILE A 15 -30.80 14.56 18.07
CA ILE A 15 -29.41 14.46 17.59
C ILE A 15 -28.49 13.92 18.69
N HIS A 16 -28.71 14.31 19.95
CA HIS A 16 -27.98 13.78 21.09
C HIS A 16 -28.29 12.29 21.31
N VAL A 17 -29.56 11.89 21.27
CA VAL A 17 -30.00 10.48 21.36
C VAL A 17 -29.35 9.64 20.26
N PHE A 18 -29.35 10.11 19.01
CA PHE A 18 -28.66 9.44 17.90
C PHE A 18 -27.16 9.24 18.13
N GLY A 19 -26.52 10.12 18.89
CA GLY A 19 -25.11 9.99 19.26
C GLY A 19 -24.80 8.79 20.16
N PHE A 20 -25.81 8.22 20.82
CA PHE A 20 -25.68 7.01 21.65
C PHE A 20 -26.11 5.73 20.94
N LEU A 21 -26.64 5.82 19.71
CA LEU A 21 -27.11 4.67 18.97
C LEU A 21 -25.99 4.07 18.11
N GLU A 22 -26.01 2.74 17.98
CA GLU A 22 -25.22 2.07 16.95
C GLU A 22 -25.79 2.38 15.56
N VAL A 23 -24.93 2.36 14.53
CA VAL A 23 -25.33 2.63 13.13
C VAL A 23 -26.52 1.77 12.68
N LYS A 24 -26.56 0.49 13.08
CA LYS A 24 -27.68 -0.42 12.75
C LYS A 24 -29.02 0.08 13.31
N ASP A 25 -29.02 0.70 14.49
CA ASP A 25 -30.22 1.20 15.15
C ASP A 25 -30.65 2.55 14.58
N ILE A 26 -29.70 3.40 14.19
CA ILE A 26 -29.97 4.62 13.40
C ILE A 26 -30.73 4.26 12.11
N LEU A 27 -30.25 3.26 11.37
CA LEU A 27 -30.87 2.79 10.12
C LEU A 27 -32.24 2.14 10.36
N ARG A 28 -32.41 1.36 11.44
CA ARG A 28 -33.70 0.78 11.83
C ARG A 28 -34.72 1.84 12.20
N MET A 29 -34.32 2.84 12.99
CA MET A 29 -35.22 3.95 13.36
C MET A 29 -35.67 4.73 12.14
N ARG A 30 -34.83 4.87 11.11
CA ARG A 30 -35.21 5.48 9.83
C ARG A 30 -36.25 4.67 9.05
N GLY A 31 -36.42 3.38 9.35
CA GLY A 31 -37.29 2.47 8.62
C GLY A 31 -36.64 1.85 7.37
N VAL A 32 -35.31 1.91 7.24
CA VAL A 32 -34.56 1.34 6.11
C VAL A 32 -34.23 -0.14 6.38
N GLY A 33 -35.27 -0.96 6.50
CA GLY A 33 -35.14 -2.41 6.70
C GLY A 33 -36.42 -3.14 6.28
N LEU A 34 -36.29 -4.44 5.95
CA LEU A 34 -37.35 -5.33 5.43
C LEU A 34 -38.63 -5.45 6.30
N THR A 35 -38.66 -4.84 7.48
CA THR A 35 -39.83 -4.72 8.34
C THR A 35 -40.14 -3.24 8.56
N ALA A 36 -40.54 -2.56 7.48
CA ALA A 36 -40.95 -1.16 7.54
C ALA A 36 -42.02 -1.00 8.62
N CYS A 37 -41.74 -0.23 9.66
CA CYS A 37 -42.78 0.28 10.54
C CYS A 37 -43.34 1.52 9.84
N PRO A 38 -44.55 1.49 9.24
CA PRO A 38 -45.09 2.60 8.44
C PRO A 38 -45.42 3.87 9.25
N LYS A 39 -44.95 3.95 10.50
CA LYS A 39 -45.23 5.04 11.44
C LYS A 39 -44.00 5.85 11.86
N THR A 40 -42.81 5.60 11.30
CA THR A 40 -41.67 6.47 11.58
C THR A 40 -41.99 7.89 11.09
N SER A 41 -41.92 8.86 12.00
CA SER A 41 -42.12 10.27 11.65
C SER A 41 -41.08 10.71 10.62
N ASN A 42 -41.52 11.39 9.56
CA ASN A 42 -40.65 12.03 8.56
C ASN A 42 -39.55 12.87 9.23
N ARG A 43 -39.83 13.46 10.40
CA ARG A 43 -38.88 14.21 11.21
C ARG A 43 -37.68 13.37 11.66
N ILE A 44 -37.92 12.17 12.22
CA ILE A 44 -36.86 11.26 12.66
C ILE A 44 -36.02 10.82 11.47
N ALA A 45 -36.67 10.51 10.34
CA ALA A 45 -35.98 10.14 9.11
C ALA A 45 -35.06 11.28 8.60
N THR A 46 -35.53 12.53 8.63
CA THR A 46 -34.73 13.71 8.28
C THR A 46 -33.56 13.93 9.24
N ILE A 47 -33.79 13.88 10.55
CA ILE A 47 -32.74 14.09 11.56
C ILE A 47 -31.65 13.00 11.46
N SER A 48 -32.04 11.75 11.25
CA SER A 48 -31.08 10.63 11.10
C SER A 48 -30.17 10.76 9.87
N ARG A 49 -30.49 11.65 8.92
CA ARG A 49 -29.69 11.96 7.72
C ARG A 49 -28.88 13.23 7.87
N THR A 50 -28.87 13.85 9.05
CA THR A 50 -28.05 15.05 9.26
C THR A 50 -26.57 14.69 9.34
N ARG A 51 -25.72 15.59 8.85
CA ARG A 51 -24.25 15.41 8.88
C ARG A 51 -23.73 15.18 10.30
N VAL A 52 -24.29 15.88 11.30
CA VAL A 52 -23.85 15.77 12.70
C VAL A 52 -24.02 14.35 13.25
N VAL A 53 -25.11 13.64 12.90
CA VAL A 53 -25.34 12.25 13.31
C VAL A 53 -24.27 11.34 12.72
N TRP A 54 -24.01 11.44 11.41
CA TRP A 54 -23.03 10.58 10.74
C TRP A 54 -21.57 10.93 11.06
N THR A 55 -21.27 12.19 11.34
CA THR A 55 -19.93 12.60 11.82
C THR A 55 -19.66 12.01 13.21
N ARG A 56 -20.66 12.05 14.11
CA ARG A 56 -20.55 11.39 15.41
C ARG A 56 -20.42 9.88 15.27
N ALA A 57 -21.20 9.26 14.40
CA ALA A 57 -21.11 7.82 14.14
C ALA A 57 -19.74 7.42 13.57
N LEU A 58 -19.20 8.21 12.63
CA LEU A 58 -17.84 8.04 12.11
C LEU A 58 -16.79 8.08 13.23
N ILE A 59 -16.83 9.12 14.07
CA ILE A 59 -15.85 9.26 15.15
C ILE A 59 -15.97 8.10 16.15
N SER A 60 -17.18 7.87 16.66
CA SER A 60 -17.41 6.91 17.75
C SER A 60 -17.25 5.45 17.34
N HIS A 61 -17.79 5.05 16.19
CA HIS A 61 -17.89 3.64 15.79
C HIS A 61 -16.82 3.20 14.78
N VAL A 62 -16.13 4.14 14.13
CA VAL A 62 -15.12 3.82 13.11
C VAL A 62 -13.75 4.29 13.55
N LEU A 63 -13.56 5.59 13.77
CA LEU A 63 -12.21 6.11 14.03
C LEU A 63 -11.68 5.80 15.43
N ASN A 64 -12.52 5.93 16.46
CA ASN A 64 -12.13 5.58 17.84
C ASN A 64 -11.84 4.08 18.00
N GLU A 65 -12.49 3.26 17.18
CA GLU A 65 -12.28 1.81 17.09
C GLU A 65 -11.10 1.43 16.17
N GLY A 66 -10.43 2.43 15.56
CA GLY A 66 -9.29 2.19 14.66
C GLY A 66 -9.66 1.46 13.37
N LEU A 67 -10.92 1.53 12.94
CA LEU A 67 -11.40 0.84 11.73
C LEU A 67 -10.89 1.53 10.47
N PRO A 68 -10.61 0.77 9.39
CA PRO A 68 -10.11 1.34 8.15
C PRO A 68 -11.14 2.28 7.52
N PHE A 69 -10.72 3.52 7.26
CA PHE A 69 -11.54 4.55 6.63
C PHE A 69 -10.74 5.25 5.51
N PRO A 70 -11.34 5.49 4.33
CA PRO A 70 -10.61 6.11 3.23
C PRO A 70 -10.28 7.58 3.54
N PRO A 71 -9.21 8.13 2.93
CA PRO A 71 -8.86 9.53 3.09
C PRO A 71 -9.80 10.45 2.34
N VAL A 72 -10.90 10.79 2.97
CA VAL A 72 -11.84 11.79 2.47
C VAL A 72 -11.92 12.94 3.44
N CYS A 73 -12.01 14.18 2.92
CA CYS A 73 -12.29 15.34 3.74
C CYS A 73 -13.75 15.26 4.20
N VAL A 74 -13.96 14.97 5.49
CA VAL A 74 -15.30 14.73 6.04
C VAL A 74 -16.21 15.93 5.81
N ASP A 75 -15.68 17.15 5.91
CA ASP A 75 -16.46 18.39 5.77
C ASP A 75 -16.99 18.61 4.35
N THR A 76 -16.20 18.27 3.32
CA THR A 76 -16.58 18.44 1.92
C THR A 76 -17.30 17.22 1.34
N THR A 77 -17.16 16.05 1.97
CA THR A 77 -17.79 14.79 1.52
C THR A 77 -19.31 14.92 1.58
N PRO A 78 -20.06 14.67 0.48
CA PRO A 78 -21.52 14.70 0.50
C PRO A 78 -22.10 13.77 1.56
N MET A 79 -23.17 14.18 2.24
CA MET A 79 -23.73 13.41 3.36
C MET A 79 -24.09 11.94 2.98
N PRO A 80 -24.74 11.65 1.84
CA PRO A 80 -25.02 10.27 1.47
C PRO A 80 -23.76 9.41 1.30
N ALA A 81 -22.68 10.00 0.77
CA ALA A 81 -21.41 9.32 0.61
C ALA A 81 -20.74 9.09 1.98
N LEU A 82 -20.80 10.04 2.91
CA LEU A 82 -20.29 9.87 4.27
C LEU A 82 -21.00 8.72 4.99
N GLU A 83 -22.33 8.66 4.89
CA GLU A 83 -23.13 7.56 5.43
C GLU A 83 -22.69 6.20 4.84
N GLU A 84 -22.57 6.11 3.52
CA GLU A 84 -22.13 4.88 2.84
C GLU A 84 -20.73 4.44 3.29
N LEU A 85 -19.80 5.38 3.44
CA LEU A 85 -18.43 5.09 3.88
C LEU A 85 -18.39 4.57 5.32
N VAL A 86 -19.18 5.14 6.23
CA VAL A 86 -19.29 4.67 7.62
C VAL A 86 -19.87 3.25 7.65
N ILE A 87 -20.95 3.01 6.91
CA ILE A 87 -21.57 1.69 6.81
C ILE A 87 -20.59 0.67 6.22
N ARG A 88 -19.88 1.04 5.16
CA ARG A 88 -18.89 0.19 4.50
C ARG A 88 -17.73 -0.17 5.43
N ALA A 89 -17.21 0.77 6.22
CA ALA A 89 -16.15 0.50 7.17
C ALA A 89 -16.57 -0.52 8.24
N LEU A 90 -17.79 -0.40 8.75
CA LEU A 90 -18.37 -1.35 9.70
C LEU A 90 -18.59 -2.73 9.08
N GLN A 91 -19.14 -2.79 7.85
CA GLN A 91 -19.35 -4.04 7.12
C GLN A 91 -18.04 -4.75 6.79
N LEU A 92 -17.00 -4.01 6.39
CA LEU A 92 -15.67 -4.57 6.16
C LEU A 92 -15.10 -5.15 7.45
N THR A 93 -15.25 -4.43 8.57
CA THR A 93 -14.79 -4.91 9.87
C THR A 93 -15.53 -6.18 10.28
N GLU A 94 -16.86 -6.21 10.13
CA GLU A 94 -17.67 -7.41 10.39
C GLU A 94 -17.26 -8.58 9.49
N PHE A 95 -16.97 -8.34 8.21
CA PHE A 95 -16.47 -9.34 7.27
C PHE A 95 -15.15 -9.97 7.74
N TRP A 96 -14.18 -9.15 8.17
CA TRP A 96 -12.86 -9.63 8.59
C TRP A 96 -12.84 -10.24 10.00
N THR A 97 -13.66 -9.73 10.92
CA THR A 97 -13.67 -10.17 12.34
C THR A 97 -14.61 -11.35 12.59
N HIS A 98 -15.65 -11.51 11.77
CA HIS A 98 -16.66 -12.56 11.95
C HIS A 98 -16.84 -13.40 10.68
N PRO A 99 -15.79 -14.09 10.19
CA PRO A 99 -15.86 -14.85 8.93
C PRO A 99 -16.92 -15.97 8.95
N SER A 100 -17.34 -16.43 10.14
CA SER A 100 -18.41 -17.43 10.28
C SER A 100 -19.83 -16.86 10.17
N ARG A 101 -20.00 -15.53 10.30
CA ARG A 101 -21.32 -14.86 10.26
C ARG A 101 -21.56 -14.14 8.94
N THR A 102 -20.49 -13.74 8.25
CA THR A 102 -20.56 -12.81 7.12
C THR A 102 -20.39 -13.54 5.79
N THR A 103 -21.15 -13.07 4.80
CA THR A 103 -21.20 -13.51 3.40
C THR A 103 -19.81 -13.65 2.76
N SER A 104 -19.66 -14.62 1.86
CA SER A 104 -18.51 -14.75 0.95
C SER A 104 -18.16 -13.41 0.28
N PRO A 105 -16.90 -13.17 -0.12
CA PRO A 105 -16.54 -11.98 -0.87
C PRO A 105 -17.56 -11.76 -2.00
N GLN A 106 -18.11 -10.54 -2.09
CA GLN A 106 -19.14 -10.20 -3.09
C GLN A 106 -18.62 -10.42 -4.50
N LEU A 107 -17.31 -10.27 -4.67
CA LEU A 107 -16.60 -10.44 -5.90
C LEU A 107 -15.37 -11.31 -5.72
N LEU A 108 -15.28 -12.37 -6.51
CA LEU A 108 -14.07 -13.16 -6.65
C LEU A 108 -13.63 -13.08 -8.11
N ALA A 109 -12.46 -12.47 -8.33
CA ALA A 109 -11.85 -12.38 -9.64
C ALA A 109 -10.58 -13.24 -9.65
N GLU A 110 -10.52 -14.18 -10.58
CA GLU A 110 -9.34 -14.99 -10.84
C GLU A 110 -8.65 -14.50 -12.11
N PHE A 111 -7.32 -14.39 -12.07
CA PHE A 111 -6.53 -13.98 -13.21
C PHE A 111 -5.19 -14.72 -13.22
N SER A 112 -4.64 -14.93 -14.41
CA SER A 112 -3.34 -15.58 -14.59
C SER A 112 -2.30 -14.51 -14.90
N ALA A 113 -1.49 -14.16 -13.89
CA ALA A 113 -0.46 -13.14 -14.05
C ALA A 113 0.70 -13.60 -14.94
N SER A 114 1.00 -14.91 -14.94
CA SER A 114 2.01 -15.51 -15.80
C SER A 114 1.79 -17.02 -15.95
N SER A 115 2.31 -17.61 -17.03
CA SER A 115 2.19 -19.05 -17.33
C SER A 115 3.34 -19.92 -16.82
N GLY A 116 4.35 -19.35 -16.14
CA GLY A 116 5.55 -20.10 -15.74
C GLY A 116 6.44 -19.48 -14.68
N THR A 117 6.21 -18.22 -14.29
CA THR A 117 6.98 -17.52 -13.26
C THR A 117 6.04 -17.07 -12.14
N GLY A 118 6.40 -17.33 -10.88
CA GLY A 118 5.63 -16.81 -9.75
C GLY A 118 5.56 -15.28 -9.76
N VAL A 119 4.44 -14.73 -9.29
CA VAL A 119 4.34 -13.31 -8.97
C VAL A 119 5.20 -13.05 -7.75
N SER A 120 6.22 -12.20 -7.89
CA SER A 120 7.10 -11.83 -6.79
C SER A 120 6.51 -10.73 -5.94
N GLU A 121 5.64 -9.89 -6.51
CA GLU A 121 5.14 -8.69 -5.86
C GLU A 121 3.77 -8.28 -6.40
N VAL A 122 2.92 -7.79 -5.50
CA VAL A 122 1.59 -7.26 -5.80
C VAL A 122 1.44 -5.90 -5.12
N ARG A 123 1.04 -4.89 -5.88
CA ARG A 123 0.80 -3.54 -5.37
C ARG A 123 -0.51 -2.98 -5.89
N PHE A 124 -1.14 -2.10 -5.13
CA PHE A 124 -2.33 -1.36 -5.54
C PHE A 124 -1.92 0.04 -5.98
N ILE A 125 -2.57 0.61 -7.00
CA ILE A 125 -2.31 1.98 -7.46
C ILE A 125 -3.29 2.94 -6.77
N PRO A 126 -2.84 3.86 -5.90
CA PRO A 126 -3.74 4.77 -5.18
C PRO A 126 -4.62 5.62 -6.09
N ALA A 127 -4.09 6.11 -7.22
CA ALA A 127 -4.83 6.88 -8.22
C ALA A 127 -6.00 6.09 -8.86
N HIS A 128 -5.93 4.75 -8.84
CA HIS A 128 -6.89 3.87 -9.46
C HIS A 128 -7.23 2.70 -8.52
N PRO A 129 -8.24 2.83 -7.63
CA PRO A 129 -8.51 1.86 -6.56
C PRO A 129 -8.81 0.43 -7.01
N SER A 130 -9.22 0.24 -8.26
CA SER A 130 -9.47 -1.07 -8.88
C SER A 130 -8.24 -1.64 -9.59
N TRP A 131 -7.13 -0.91 -9.65
CA TRP A 131 -5.94 -1.32 -10.38
C TRP A 131 -4.90 -1.96 -9.47
N VAL A 132 -4.36 -3.07 -9.95
CA VAL A 132 -3.33 -3.85 -9.27
C VAL A 132 -2.15 -4.05 -10.20
N VAL A 133 -0.95 -3.82 -9.70
CA VAL A 133 0.31 -4.09 -10.38
C VAL A 133 0.88 -5.39 -9.85
N THR A 134 1.25 -6.29 -10.76
CA THR A 134 1.99 -7.51 -10.44
C THR A 134 3.36 -7.47 -11.07
N VAL A 135 4.39 -7.90 -10.33
CA VAL A 135 5.75 -8.07 -10.85
C VAL A 135 6.08 -9.56 -10.92
N THR A 136 6.69 -9.96 -12.03
CA THR A 136 7.27 -11.29 -12.18
C THR A 136 8.76 -11.16 -12.44
N ARG A 137 9.59 -11.84 -11.64
CA ARG A 137 11.06 -11.81 -11.73
C ARG A 137 11.55 -13.11 -12.38
N GLY A 138 11.38 -13.21 -13.70
CA GLY A 138 11.86 -14.34 -14.51
C GLY A 138 13.03 -13.95 -15.42
N ILE A 139 13.34 -14.79 -16.41
CA ILE A 139 14.28 -14.45 -17.49
C ILE A 139 13.85 -13.16 -18.21
N TRP A 140 12.53 -12.97 -18.31
CA TRP A 140 11.89 -11.77 -18.85
C TRP A 140 11.10 -11.12 -17.72
N PRO A 141 11.70 -10.19 -16.94
CA PRO A 141 10.97 -9.54 -15.89
C PRO A 141 9.88 -8.64 -16.49
N LEU A 142 8.69 -8.70 -15.90
CA LEU A 142 7.49 -8.09 -16.44
C LEU A 142 6.67 -7.48 -15.31
N ILE A 143 6.28 -6.22 -15.52
CA ILE A 143 5.30 -5.49 -14.73
C ILE A 143 4.00 -5.49 -15.52
N THR A 144 2.91 -5.91 -14.88
CA THR A 144 1.57 -5.90 -15.48
C THR A 144 0.60 -5.18 -14.58
N CYS A 145 -0.11 -4.19 -15.12
CA CYS A 145 -1.23 -3.53 -14.47
C CYS A 145 -2.55 -4.20 -14.88
N TRP A 146 -3.40 -4.46 -13.91
CA TRP A 146 -4.68 -5.16 -14.04
C TRP A 146 -5.79 -4.27 -13.52
N ASP A 147 -6.95 -4.28 -14.18
CA ASP A 147 -8.16 -3.58 -13.75
C ASP A 147 -9.22 -4.58 -13.30
N PHE A 148 -9.69 -4.44 -12.06
CA PHE A 148 -10.71 -5.26 -11.42
C PHE A 148 -12.09 -4.60 -11.38
N THR A 149 -12.31 -3.51 -12.12
CA THR A 149 -13.61 -2.86 -12.22
C THR A 149 -14.66 -3.80 -12.82
N ALA A 150 -14.26 -4.68 -13.74
CA ALA A 150 -15.13 -5.68 -14.32
C ALA A 150 -15.22 -6.92 -13.39
N PRO A 151 -16.44 -7.35 -13.00
CA PRO A 151 -16.62 -8.32 -11.93
C PRO A 151 -16.07 -9.72 -12.24
N VAL A 152 -16.03 -10.12 -13.51
CA VAL A 152 -15.79 -11.51 -13.87
C VAL A 152 -14.31 -11.79 -14.19
N ARG A 153 -13.58 -10.79 -14.69
CA ARG A 153 -12.20 -10.97 -15.15
C ARG A 153 -11.39 -9.69 -14.97
N ALA A 154 -10.20 -9.84 -14.40
CA ALA A 154 -9.21 -8.78 -14.40
C ALA A 154 -8.78 -8.50 -15.85
N ALA A 155 -8.92 -7.25 -16.30
CA ALA A 155 -8.45 -6.84 -17.62
C ALA A 155 -7.01 -6.33 -17.51
N THR A 156 -6.12 -6.79 -18.38
CA THR A 156 -4.78 -6.20 -18.45
C THR A 156 -4.90 -4.77 -18.97
N VAL A 157 -4.47 -3.79 -18.18
CA VAL A 157 -4.44 -2.36 -18.52
C VAL A 157 -3.19 -2.03 -19.30
N ALA A 158 -2.02 -2.33 -18.73
CA ALA A 158 -0.72 -1.95 -19.28
C ALA A 158 0.31 -3.02 -18.92
N MET A 159 1.35 -3.13 -19.74
CA MET A 159 2.49 -4.03 -19.52
C MET A 159 3.77 -3.26 -19.74
N TRP A 160 4.79 -3.55 -18.93
CA TRP A 160 6.10 -2.92 -19.04
C TRP A 160 7.21 -3.91 -18.78
N THR A 161 8.25 -3.85 -19.61
CA THR A 161 9.47 -4.63 -19.49
C THR A 161 10.64 -3.81 -20.02
N ARG A 162 11.84 -4.12 -19.54
CA ARG A 162 13.08 -3.50 -20.00
C ARG A 162 14.06 -4.58 -20.41
N GLN A 163 14.44 -4.58 -21.68
CA GLN A 163 15.34 -5.60 -22.22
C GLN A 163 16.71 -5.55 -21.55
N GLY A 164 17.19 -6.69 -21.05
CA GLY A 164 18.52 -6.83 -20.46
C GLY A 164 18.65 -6.27 -19.03
N ALA A 165 17.57 -5.79 -18.43
CA ALA A 165 17.54 -5.35 -17.04
C ALA A 165 16.78 -6.36 -16.16
N LEU A 166 17.24 -6.51 -14.92
CA LEU A 166 16.54 -7.22 -13.85
C LEU A 166 15.77 -6.21 -13.01
N ILE A 167 14.50 -6.51 -12.73
CA ILE A 167 13.69 -5.72 -11.78
C ILE A 167 14.03 -6.19 -10.37
N THR A 168 14.63 -5.30 -9.60
CA THR A 168 15.08 -5.58 -8.23
C THR A 168 14.05 -5.14 -7.18
N ASP A 169 13.36 -4.03 -7.44
CA ASP A 169 12.33 -3.48 -6.55
C ASP A 169 11.35 -2.55 -7.28
N ILE A 170 10.18 -2.31 -6.69
CA ILE A 170 9.23 -1.30 -7.14
C ILE A 170 8.63 -0.50 -5.96
N ALA A 171 8.39 0.79 -6.19
CA ALA A 171 7.61 1.63 -5.30
C ALA A 171 6.42 2.22 -6.07
N VAL A 172 5.22 2.17 -5.47
CA VAL A 172 4.04 2.84 -6.05
C VAL A 172 3.96 4.25 -5.52
N ASN A 173 3.52 5.19 -6.37
CA ASN A 173 3.27 6.54 -5.93
C ASN A 173 2.10 6.58 -4.92
N SER A 174 2.39 7.04 -3.71
CA SER A 174 1.38 7.22 -2.66
C SER A 174 0.48 8.43 -2.90
N ASP A 175 0.91 9.38 -3.73
CA ASP A 175 0.12 10.52 -4.18
C ASP A 175 -0.77 10.13 -5.37
N PRO A 176 -2.11 10.08 -5.20
CA PRO A 176 -3.03 9.71 -6.27
C PRO A 176 -3.11 10.76 -7.39
N ASP A 177 -2.73 12.00 -7.12
CA ASP A 177 -2.76 13.11 -8.08
C ASP A 177 -1.40 13.31 -8.78
N GLY A 178 -0.40 12.52 -8.38
CA GLY A 178 0.95 12.57 -8.93
C GLY A 178 1.02 12.11 -10.39
N GLU A 179 1.92 12.74 -11.16
CA GLU A 179 2.13 12.39 -12.58
C GLU A 179 2.73 10.99 -12.74
N ALA A 180 3.64 10.61 -11.84
CA ALA A 180 4.25 9.28 -11.79
C ALA A 180 3.33 8.29 -11.07
N CYS A 181 3.32 7.04 -11.50
CA CYS A 181 2.59 5.96 -10.85
C CYS A 181 3.50 4.94 -10.17
N LEU A 182 4.71 4.72 -10.70
CA LEU A 182 5.67 3.73 -10.21
C LEU A 182 7.10 4.27 -10.30
N ALA A 183 7.95 3.85 -9.36
CA ALA A 183 9.40 3.88 -9.48
C ALA A 183 9.90 2.43 -9.53
N VAL A 184 10.74 2.10 -10.51
CA VAL A 184 11.19 0.72 -10.77
C VAL A 184 12.70 0.65 -10.73
N SER A 185 13.23 -0.13 -9.78
CA SER A 185 14.67 -0.32 -9.61
C SER A 185 15.19 -1.38 -10.58
N LEU A 186 16.09 -0.98 -11.46
CA LEU A 186 16.68 -1.82 -12.48
C LEU A 186 18.15 -2.09 -12.20
N SER A 187 18.54 -3.35 -12.39
CA SER A 187 19.93 -3.76 -12.41
C SER A 187 20.29 -4.29 -13.79
N TYR A 188 21.25 -3.64 -14.43
CA TYR A 188 21.91 -4.13 -15.64
C TYR A 188 23.28 -4.71 -15.26
N ALA A 189 23.93 -5.39 -16.20
CA ALA A 189 25.24 -6.00 -15.98
C ALA A 189 26.35 -5.03 -15.50
N ARG A 190 26.19 -3.71 -15.69
CA ARG A 190 27.22 -2.71 -15.35
C ARG A 190 26.70 -1.43 -14.70
N HIS A 191 25.39 -1.25 -14.59
CA HIS A 191 24.81 -0.04 -14.03
C HIS A 191 23.45 -0.34 -13.40
N HIS A 192 23.06 0.53 -12.48
CA HIS A 192 21.78 0.49 -11.80
C HIS A 192 21.09 1.83 -12.01
N CYS A 193 19.76 1.80 -12.15
CA CYS A 193 18.97 3.02 -12.21
C CYS A 193 17.56 2.76 -11.68
N ILE A 194 16.85 3.84 -11.37
CA ILE A 194 15.43 3.82 -11.05
C ILE A 194 14.68 4.50 -12.20
N GLU A 195 13.79 3.77 -12.86
CA GLU A 195 12.89 4.34 -13.88
C GLU A 195 11.59 4.81 -13.24
N ILE A 196 11.21 6.06 -13.49
CA ILE A 196 9.93 6.63 -13.06
C ILE A 196 8.93 6.43 -14.19
N LEU A 197 7.84 5.73 -13.92
CA LEU A 197 6.83 5.36 -14.92
C LEU A 197 5.50 6.04 -14.63
N ALA A 198 4.76 6.37 -15.69
CA ALA A 198 3.34 6.75 -15.66
C ALA A 198 2.52 5.78 -16.52
N ILE A 199 1.23 5.64 -16.22
CA ILE A 199 0.28 4.97 -17.12
C ILE A 199 -0.47 6.06 -17.89
N ARG A 200 -0.36 6.07 -19.22
CA ARG A 200 -1.02 7.06 -20.09
C ARG A 200 -1.76 6.38 -21.24
N PRO A 201 -2.91 6.92 -21.68
CA PRO A 201 -3.45 6.56 -22.99
C PRO A 201 -2.49 7.07 -24.08
N LEU A 202 -2.23 6.26 -25.11
CA LEU A 202 -1.40 6.64 -26.25
C LEU A 202 -2.14 7.62 -27.19
N GLU A 203 -3.41 7.33 -27.42
CA GLU A 203 -4.40 8.07 -28.21
C GLU A 203 -5.77 8.01 -27.50
N GLN A 204 -6.70 8.92 -27.83
CA GLN A 204 -8.12 8.78 -27.44
C GLN A 204 -8.60 7.41 -27.93
N ASP A 205 -9.06 6.55 -27.02
CA ASP A 205 -9.50 5.15 -27.24
C ASP A 205 -8.42 4.06 -27.30
N SER A 206 -7.13 4.41 -27.19
CA SER A 206 -6.09 3.38 -27.07
C SER A 206 -6.02 2.78 -25.66
N LYS A 207 -5.59 1.51 -25.61
CA LYS A 207 -5.27 0.85 -24.34
C LYS A 207 -4.12 1.59 -23.64
N PRO A 208 -4.23 1.90 -22.33
CA PRO A 208 -3.16 2.58 -21.62
C PRO A 208 -1.84 1.81 -21.66
N ILE A 209 -0.72 2.53 -21.70
CA ILE A 209 0.62 1.97 -21.68
C ILE A 209 1.44 2.61 -20.56
N PHE A 210 2.46 1.88 -20.11
CA PHE A 210 3.48 2.48 -19.25
C PHE A 210 4.44 3.32 -20.11
N VAL A 211 4.69 4.55 -19.67
CA VAL A 211 5.61 5.50 -20.27
C VAL A 211 6.67 5.87 -19.23
N SER A 212 7.95 5.85 -19.61
CA SER A 212 9.02 6.35 -18.75
C SER A 212 9.03 7.88 -18.77
N LEU A 213 8.98 8.49 -17.59
CA LEU A 213 9.04 9.93 -17.37
C LEU A 213 10.47 10.40 -17.11
N ALA A 214 11.23 9.62 -16.33
CA ALA A 214 12.58 9.94 -15.91
C ALA A 214 13.37 8.67 -15.58
N SER A 215 14.70 8.78 -15.62
CA SER A 215 15.62 7.73 -15.19
C SER A 215 16.64 8.34 -14.23
N VAL A 216 16.74 7.80 -13.02
CA VAL A 216 17.66 8.25 -11.98
C VAL A 216 18.80 7.24 -11.89
N GLU A 217 20.00 7.63 -12.30
CA GLU A 217 21.19 6.76 -12.20
C GLU A 217 21.60 6.62 -10.73
N THR A 218 21.52 5.39 -10.20
CA THR A 218 21.77 5.14 -8.78
C THR A 218 21.94 3.64 -8.51
N THR A 219 22.76 3.28 -7.53
CA THR A 219 22.89 1.89 -7.04
C THR A 219 21.84 1.54 -5.99
N PHE A 220 21.02 2.51 -5.59
CA PHE A 220 20.00 2.38 -4.54
C PHE A 220 18.72 1.75 -5.11
N ARG A 221 17.88 1.20 -4.23
CA ARG A 221 16.56 0.65 -4.55
C ARG A 221 15.48 1.66 -4.22
N ALA A 222 14.50 1.82 -5.10
CA ALA A 222 13.29 2.59 -4.84
C ALA A 222 12.51 1.97 -3.68
N MET A 223 12.34 2.72 -2.59
CA MET A 223 11.63 2.29 -1.39
C MET A 223 10.25 2.92 -1.27
N SER A 224 10.10 4.16 -1.74
CA SER A 224 8.84 4.91 -1.69
C SER A 224 8.83 5.99 -2.75
N LEU A 225 7.64 6.32 -3.25
CA LEU A 225 7.41 7.41 -4.19
C LEU A 225 6.19 8.18 -3.69
N GLN A 226 6.30 9.50 -3.53
CA GLN A 226 5.21 10.39 -3.14
C GLN A 226 5.26 11.66 -3.97
N GLY A 227 4.32 11.79 -4.91
CA GLY A 227 4.29 12.87 -5.88
C GLY A 227 5.60 12.90 -6.68
N ASP A 228 6.37 13.96 -6.49
CA ASP A 228 7.65 14.18 -7.16
C ASP A 228 8.87 13.68 -6.33
N ILE A 229 8.63 13.16 -5.12
CA ILE A 229 9.68 12.76 -4.17
C ILE A 229 9.86 11.25 -4.17
N LEU A 230 11.08 10.82 -4.49
CA LEU A 230 11.55 9.44 -4.45
C LEU A 230 12.41 9.23 -3.20
N ALA A 231 12.13 8.19 -2.42
CA ALA A 231 13.07 7.64 -1.46
C ALA A 231 13.77 6.43 -2.08
N ALA A 232 15.09 6.46 -2.15
CA ALA A 232 15.93 5.36 -2.60
C ALA A 232 16.90 4.94 -1.50
N SER A 233 17.04 3.66 -1.20
CA SER A 233 17.90 3.19 -0.11
C SER A 233 18.83 2.07 -0.54
N ASP A 234 20.01 2.01 0.08
CA ASP A 234 20.90 0.88 -0.03
C ASP A 234 20.59 -0.21 1.00
N ASP A 235 21.34 -1.31 0.94
CA ASP A 235 21.21 -2.41 1.90
C ASP A 235 22.00 -2.16 3.21
N MET A 236 22.68 -1.01 3.34
CA MET A 236 23.56 -0.70 4.47
C MET A 236 22.87 0.22 5.47
N ASN A 237 23.00 1.54 5.29
CA ASN A 237 22.51 2.54 6.23
C ASN A 237 22.13 3.87 5.56
N GLU A 238 22.28 4.00 4.24
CA GLU A 238 22.06 5.25 3.51
C GLU A 238 20.71 5.24 2.78
N THR A 239 20.00 6.35 2.87
CA THR A 239 18.73 6.59 2.17
C THR A 239 18.75 7.99 1.55
N HIS A 240 18.56 8.05 0.23
CA HIS A 240 18.48 9.28 -0.53
C HIS A 240 17.02 9.70 -0.69
N ILE A 241 16.72 10.95 -0.38
CA ILE A 241 15.44 11.60 -0.71
C ILE A 241 15.70 12.49 -1.91
N ILE A 242 15.04 12.21 -3.03
CA ILE A 242 15.32 12.81 -4.34
C ILE A 242 14.03 13.38 -4.91
N ASN A 243 14.02 14.65 -5.29
CA ASN A 243 13.00 15.15 -6.20
C ASN A 243 13.41 14.75 -7.62
N TRP A 244 12.71 13.77 -8.21
CA TRP A 244 13.12 13.19 -9.49
C TRP A 244 12.92 14.13 -10.68
N LYS A 245 12.13 15.21 -10.52
CA LYS A 245 11.97 16.25 -11.55
C LYS A 245 13.05 17.32 -11.49
N THR A 246 13.37 17.81 -10.29
CA THR A 246 14.34 18.90 -10.12
C THR A 246 15.77 18.41 -9.93
N ASN A 247 15.95 17.11 -9.66
CA ASN A 247 17.21 16.49 -9.29
C ASN A 247 17.85 17.10 -8.02
N GLU A 248 17.01 17.65 -7.14
CA GLU A 248 17.38 18.06 -5.79
C GLU A 248 17.34 16.85 -4.87
N SER A 249 18.27 16.78 -3.92
CA SER A 249 18.43 15.60 -3.07
C SER A 249 18.88 15.95 -1.65
N ALA A 250 18.62 15.02 -0.73
CA ALA A 250 19.17 14.98 0.60
C ALA A 250 19.50 13.54 0.99
N ILE A 251 20.47 13.37 1.88
CA ILE A 251 20.96 12.05 2.33
C ILE A 251 20.58 11.86 3.79
N LEU A 252 19.95 10.74 4.11
CA LEU A 252 19.65 10.28 5.46
C LEU A 252 20.63 9.14 5.80
N CYS A 253 21.36 9.27 6.89
CA CYS A 253 22.31 8.26 7.37
C CYS A 253 21.82 7.65 8.68
N GLY A 254 21.59 6.34 8.67
CA GLY A 254 21.23 5.55 9.84
C GLY A 254 22.30 5.58 10.93
N SER A 255 21.86 5.30 12.16
CA SER A 255 22.69 5.26 13.38
C SER A 255 23.63 4.06 13.48
N ASP A 256 23.44 3.05 12.62
CA ASP A 256 24.32 1.88 12.54
C ASP A 256 25.61 2.27 11.80
N GLU A 257 26.58 2.82 12.53
CA GLU A 257 27.95 2.85 12.03
C GLU A 257 28.47 1.40 11.96
N PRO A 258 29.04 0.98 10.82
CA PRO A 258 29.71 -0.30 10.72
C PRO A 258 30.92 -0.25 11.65
N SER A 259 30.75 -0.78 12.87
CA SER A 259 31.87 -0.95 13.79
C SER A 259 32.95 -1.77 13.09
N GLU A 260 34.03 -1.10 12.68
CA GLU A 260 35.13 -1.63 11.85
C GLU A 260 35.75 -2.93 12.43
N HIS A 261 35.50 -3.22 13.70
CA HIS A 261 36.02 -4.37 14.41
C HIS A 261 35.27 -5.69 14.17
N ASN A 262 34.13 -5.68 13.49
CA ASN A 262 33.43 -6.92 13.15
C ASN A 262 33.78 -7.35 11.72
N PHE A 263 34.95 -7.98 11.53
CA PHE A 263 35.35 -8.58 10.25
C PHE A 263 34.43 -9.74 9.79
N GLN A 264 33.52 -10.23 10.63
CA GLN A 264 32.40 -11.11 10.24
C GLN A 264 31.16 -10.34 9.72
N ALA A 265 31.18 -9.01 9.72
CA ALA A 265 30.06 -8.18 9.29
C ALA A 265 29.81 -8.21 7.77
N SER A 266 30.71 -8.77 6.95
CA SER A 266 30.47 -8.86 5.50
C SER A 266 29.30 -9.77 5.14
N SER A 267 29.06 -10.84 5.91
CA SER A 267 27.83 -11.63 5.75
C SER A 267 26.64 -10.92 6.36
N VAL A 268 26.80 -10.28 7.53
CA VAL A 268 25.72 -9.59 8.27
C VAL A 268 25.21 -8.34 7.54
N ALA A 269 26.05 -7.65 6.78
CA ALA A 269 25.70 -6.45 6.03
C ALA A 269 24.55 -6.66 5.02
N HIS A 270 24.42 -7.87 4.45
CA HIS A 270 23.32 -8.21 3.55
C HIS A 270 21.93 -8.25 4.22
N HIS A 271 21.87 -8.03 5.52
CA HIS A 271 20.70 -8.32 6.33
C HIS A 271 20.07 -7.11 7.00
N ASN A 272 20.56 -5.88 6.74
CA ASN A 272 19.90 -4.65 7.18
C ASN A 272 19.25 -3.87 6.01
N ARG A 273 18.74 -4.61 5.02
CA ARG A 273 18.06 -4.02 3.87
C ARG A 273 16.95 -3.08 4.31
N CYS A 274 16.78 -1.97 3.61
CA CYS A 274 15.61 -1.13 3.78
C CYS A 274 14.38 -1.92 3.31
N LEU A 275 13.32 -1.92 4.12
CA LEU A 275 12.06 -2.60 3.83
C LEU A 275 10.97 -1.60 3.41
N GLN A 276 10.96 -0.41 4.00
CA GLN A 276 10.00 0.63 3.68
C GLN A 276 10.52 2.01 4.08
N VAL A 277 10.16 3.04 3.30
CA VAL A 277 10.28 4.45 3.71
C VAL A 277 8.89 5.07 3.74
N LEU A 278 8.51 5.68 4.86
CA LEU A 278 7.25 6.39 5.02
C LEU A 278 7.52 7.89 5.17
N PHE A 279 6.94 8.68 4.27
CA PHE A 279 6.89 10.13 4.40
C PHE A 279 5.70 10.51 5.28
N SER A 280 5.94 11.29 6.33
CA SER A 280 4.91 11.99 7.10
C SER A 280 5.16 13.49 7.02
N GLN A 281 4.22 14.29 7.51
CA GLN A 281 4.31 15.75 7.48
C GLN A 281 5.55 16.30 8.20
N LYS A 282 5.98 15.64 9.30
CA LYS A 282 7.06 16.14 10.16
C LYS A 282 8.33 15.28 10.16
N CYS A 283 8.25 14.05 9.67
CA CYS A 283 9.36 13.11 9.67
C CYS A 283 9.39 12.24 8.43
N VAL A 284 10.58 11.73 8.13
CA VAL A 284 10.77 10.59 7.23
C VAL A 284 11.12 9.38 8.09
N PHE A 285 10.34 8.31 8.00
CA PHE A 285 10.62 7.06 8.69
C PHE A 285 11.32 6.11 7.75
N VAL A 286 12.51 5.65 8.13
CA VAL A 286 13.25 4.62 7.41
C VAL A 286 13.16 3.34 8.23
N VAL A 287 12.59 2.31 7.61
CA VAL A 287 12.41 1.00 8.23
C VAL A 287 13.32 0.02 7.54
N ARG A 288 14.29 -0.50 8.29
CA ARG A 288 15.20 -1.53 7.85
C ARG A 288 14.85 -2.85 8.52
N ALA A 289 15.46 -3.92 8.03
CA ALA A 289 15.26 -5.25 8.59
C ALA A 289 15.63 -5.35 10.09
N ARG A 290 16.41 -4.40 10.64
CA ARG A 290 16.78 -4.37 12.06
C ARG A 290 16.43 -3.10 12.82
N SER A 291 16.13 -2.01 12.13
CA SER A 291 15.91 -0.71 12.74
C SER A 291 14.66 -0.02 12.22
N PHE A 292 14.09 0.82 13.08
CA PHE A 292 13.03 1.76 12.76
C PHE A 292 13.50 3.13 13.22
N GLU A 293 13.80 3.99 12.25
CA GLU A 293 14.49 5.26 12.47
C GLU A 293 13.62 6.42 11.97
N ALA A 294 13.52 7.48 12.78
CA ALA A 294 12.86 8.72 12.39
C ALA A 294 13.91 9.78 12.05
N PHE A 295 13.72 10.45 10.92
CA PHE A 295 14.56 11.54 10.44
C PHE A 295 13.72 12.82 10.34
N PRO A 296 14.34 14.01 10.50
CA PRO A 296 13.66 15.24 10.15
C PRO A 296 13.35 15.25 8.65
N VAL A 297 12.33 15.99 8.21
CA VAL A 297 12.09 16.21 6.78
C VAL A 297 13.22 17.09 6.25
N PRO A 298 14.09 16.57 5.35
CA PRO A 298 15.25 17.32 4.91
C PRO A 298 14.84 18.35 3.84
N PRO A 299 15.34 19.60 3.89
CA PRO A 299 15.30 20.46 2.71
C PRO A 299 16.11 19.83 1.58
N LEU A 300 15.50 19.75 0.40
CA LEU A 300 16.19 19.23 -0.79
C LEU A 300 17.04 20.32 -1.40
N LEU A 301 18.30 19.98 -1.71
CA LEU A 301 19.25 20.91 -2.30
C LEU A 301 19.70 20.38 -3.67
N PRO A 302 20.04 21.26 -4.62
CA PRO A 302 20.59 20.83 -5.90
C PRO A 302 21.84 19.95 -5.69
N HIS A 303 21.95 18.84 -6.41
CA HIS A 303 23.01 17.82 -6.25
C HIS A 303 24.45 18.36 -6.23
N LYS A 304 24.71 19.54 -6.80
CA LYS A 304 26.02 20.19 -6.80
C LYS A 304 26.44 20.72 -5.42
N ASN A 305 25.48 20.94 -4.53
CA ASN A 305 25.72 21.37 -3.17
C ASN A 305 25.74 20.12 -2.30
N VAL A 306 26.94 19.73 -1.85
CA VAL A 306 27.08 18.61 -0.91
C VAL A 306 26.37 19.00 0.38
N SER A 307 25.20 18.42 0.63
CA SER A 307 24.53 18.53 1.92
C SER A 307 25.26 17.63 2.91
N GLU A 308 25.47 18.12 4.13
CA GLU A 308 25.76 17.21 5.23
C GLU A 308 24.60 16.20 5.37
N PRO A 309 24.91 14.93 5.66
CA PRO A 309 23.89 13.92 5.86
C PRO A 309 23.05 14.22 7.10
N TYR A 310 21.75 13.91 7.02
CA TYR A 310 20.85 14.01 8.16
C TYR A 310 20.91 12.74 8.99
N HIS A 311 21.05 12.89 10.29
CA HIS A 311 21.05 11.78 11.25
C HIS A 311 19.66 11.54 11.83
N SER A 312 19.42 10.32 12.31
CA SER A 312 18.14 9.97 12.92
C SER A 312 17.91 10.73 14.23
N LEU A 313 16.69 11.24 14.39
CA LEU A 313 16.20 11.86 15.63
C LEU A 313 16.00 10.81 16.73
N ALA A 314 15.55 9.63 16.32
CA ALA A 314 15.31 8.50 17.20
C ALA A 314 15.42 7.18 16.42
N CYS A 315 15.80 6.13 17.14
CA CYS A 315 15.98 4.79 16.59
C CYS A 315 15.42 3.76 17.56
N HIS A 316 14.75 2.74 17.03
CA HIS A 316 14.34 1.55 17.75
C HIS A 316 14.72 0.29 16.97
N ARG A 317 15.15 -0.77 17.65
CA ARG A 317 15.55 -2.03 17.02
C ARG A 317 14.59 -3.15 17.41
N PHE A 318 13.99 -3.79 16.42
CA PHE A 318 12.97 -4.85 16.60
C PHE A 318 13.53 -6.28 16.54
N GLY A 319 14.85 -6.44 16.34
CA GLY A 319 15.42 -7.73 15.95
C GLY A 319 15.36 -7.91 14.43
N TRP A 320 15.19 -9.14 13.94
CA TRP A 320 15.16 -9.42 12.51
C TRP A 320 13.74 -9.40 11.95
N LEU A 321 13.57 -8.67 10.84
CA LEU A 321 12.29 -8.49 10.17
C LEU A 321 12.39 -8.98 8.73
N ASP A 322 11.50 -9.88 8.32
CA ASP A 322 11.37 -10.26 6.90
C ASP A 322 10.32 -9.39 6.17
N GLY A 323 9.41 -8.76 6.91
CA GLY A 323 8.32 -7.96 6.39
C GLY A 323 7.83 -6.91 7.38
N VAL A 324 7.48 -5.75 6.86
CA VAL A 324 6.90 -4.65 7.61
C VAL A 324 5.87 -3.92 6.77
N ALA A 325 4.83 -3.41 7.43
CA ALA A 325 3.94 -2.41 6.89
C ALA A 325 3.79 -1.28 7.91
N VAL A 326 4.25 -0.09 7.55
CA VAL A 326 4.11 1.13 8.33
C VAL A 326 3.12 2.06 7.66
N THR A 327 2.16 2.56 8.43
CA THR A 327 1.12 3.46 7.93
C THR A 327 0.78 4.51 8.98
N GLU A 328 0.50 5.73 8.52
CA GLU A 328 -0.01 6.81 9.37
C GLU A 328 -1.51 6.58 9.65
N GLN A 329 -1.89 6.64 10.93
CA GLN A 329 -3.27 6.52 11.39
C GLN A 329 -3.98 7.86 11.22
N LYS A 330 -4.89 7.97 10.25
CA LYS A 330 -5.61 9.22 10.00
C LYS A 330 -6.53 9.54 11.18
N GLN A 331 -6.17 10.57 11.95
CA GLN A 331 -7.06 11.15 12.95
C GLN A 331 -7.90 12.27 12.32
N LEU A 332 -9.16 12.36 12.72
CA LEU A 332 -10.09 13.40 12.30
C LEU A 332 -9.81 14.75 13.00
N SER A 333 -8.64 14.92 13.63
CA SER A 333 -8.37 16.13 14.38
C SER A 333 -8.29 17.33 13.43
N ASN A 334 -9.24 18.26 13.58
CA ASN A 334 -9.28 19.53 12.84
C ASN A 334 -8.11 20.47 13.17
N THR A 335 -7.23 20.08 14.10
CA THR A 335 -6.02 20.84 14.39
C THR A 335 -4.96 20.45 13.38
N ALA A 336 -4.72 21.33 12.41
CA ALA A 336 -3.69 21.18 11.37
C ALA A 336 -2.29 20.83 11.92
N ASP A 337 -2.05 21.07 13.22
CA ASP A 337 -0.73 20.93 13.84
C ASP A 337 -0.48 19.56 14.51
N SER A 338 -1.50 18.72 14.67
CA SER A 338 -1.35 17.42 15.35
C SER A 338 -0.85 16.35 14.39
N SER A 339 0.36 15.83 14.65
CA SER A 339 0.86 14.64 13.97
C SER A 339 -0.04 13.44 14.25
N SER A 340 -0.32 12.66 13.21
CA SER A 340 -1.08 11.43 13.32
C SER A 340 -0.20 10.31 13.88
N PRO A 341 -0.72 9.43 14.77
CA PRO A 341 0.02 8.25 15.23
C PRO A 341 0.40 7.33 14.06
N ILE A 342 1.36 6.44 14.26
CA ILE A 342 1.82 5.51 13.24
C ILE A 342 1.58 4.08 13.71
N SER A 343 0.92 3.29 12.87
CA SER A 343 0.82 1.83 13.03
C SER A 343 1.99 1.17 12.33
N ILE A 344 2.64 0.23 13.02
CA ILE A 344 3.77 -0.53 12.53
C ILE A 344 3.40 -2.02 12.68
N LEU A 345 3.08 -2.69 11.58
CA LEU A 345 2.86 -4.13 11.56
C LEU A 345 4.14 -4.83 11.12
N LEU A 346 4.67 -5.68 11.99
CA LEU A 346 5.92 -6.40 11.80
C LEU A 346 5.67 -7.88 11.63
N ARG A 347 6.48 -8.52 10.80
CA ARG A 347 6.64 -9.97 10.80
C ARG A 347 8.07 -10.28 11.18
N ALA A 348 8.24 -10.91 12.34
CA ALA A 348 9.55 -11.30 12.82
C ALA A 348 10.07 -12.49 12.02
N GLU A 349 11.36 -12.44 11.69
CA GLU A 349 12.13 -13.57 11.20
C GLU A 349 13.08 -14.03 12.30
N SER A 350 13.19 -15.34 12.51
CA SER A 350 14.17 -15.87 13.45
C SER A 350 15.45 -16.23 12.72
N ASP A 351 16.58 -15.87 13.32
CA ASP A 351 17.91 -16.37 12.92
C ASP A 351 18.03 -17.88 13.10
N ASP A 352 17.16 -18.48 13.92
CA ASP A 352 17.08 -19.91 14.13
C ASP A 352 16.04 -20.53 13.16
N PRO A 353 16.49 -21.20 12.07
CA PRO A 353 15.58 -21.87 11.13
C PRO A 353 14.82 -23.04 11.75
N TRP A 354 15.18 -23.46 12.98
CA TRP A 354 14.52 -24.50 13.75
C TRP A 354 13.56 -23.96 14.82
N SER A 355 13.51 -22.64 15.04
CA SER A 355 12.58 -22.05 16.02
C SER A 355 11.13 -22.11 15.52
N SER A 356 10.20 -22.36 16.43
CA SER A 356 8.75 -22.39 16.14
C SER A 356 8.12 -21.00 16.11
N ASP A 357 8.83 -19.99 16.61
CA ASP A 357 8.34 -18.61 16.75
C ASP A 357 8.48 -17.81 15.44
N VAL A 358 9.00 -18.45 14.40
CA VAL A 358 9.00 -17.93 13.04
C VAL A 358 7.53 -17.75 12.64
N HIS A 359 7.16 -16.53 12.24
CA HIS A 359 5.83 -16.14 11.76
C HIS A 359 4.82 -15.59 12.79
N THR A 360 5.24 -14.85 13.82
CA THR A 360 4.32 -13.90 14.50
C THR A 360 4.12 -12.65 13.65
N LEU A 361 2.92 -12.07 13.76
CA LEU A 361 2.61 -10.72 13.32
C LEU A 361 2.41 -9.85 14.55
N ASP A 362 3.27 -8.86 14.71
CA ASP A 362 3.28 -7.98 15.88
C ASP A 362 2.92 -6.56 15.44
N LEU A 363 1.90 -5.99 16.07
CA LEU A 363 1.45 -4.63 15.85
C LEU A 363 2.02 -3.72 16.93
N TYR A 364 2.73 -2.68 16.50
CA TYR A 364 3.22 -1.59 17.33
C TYR A 364 2.56 -0.29 16.94
N GLU A 365 2.50 0.63 17.90
CA GLU A 365 1.99 1.98 17.73
C GLU A 365 3.05 2.99 18.16
N LEU A 366 3.29 3.98 17.31
CA LEU A 366 4.13 5.13 17.63
C LEU A 366 3.22 6.36 17.81
N ALA A 367 3.07 6.79 19.06
CA ALA A 367 2.25 7.94 19.39
C ALA A 367 2.95 9.26 19.03
N ALA A 368 2.19 10.22 18.50
CA ALA A 368 2.66 11.60 18.35
C ALA A 368 2.95 12.23 19.72
N GLN A 369 3.93 13.13 19.77
CA GLN A 369 4.26 13.90 20.97
C GLN A 369 3.28 15.09 21.10
N PRO A 370 2.43 15.13 22.14
CA PRO A 370 1.51 16.25 22.32
C PRO A 370 2.28 17.52 22.64
N GLY A 371 1.96 18.61 21.94
CA GLY A 371 2.57 19.92 22.17
C GLY A 371 3.91 20.15 21.47
N HIS A 372 4.35 19.26 20.57
CA HIS A 372 5.49 19.55 19.70
C HIS A 372 5.10 20.70 18.74
N THR A 373 5.68 21.87 18.97
CA THR A 373 5.52 23.04 18.11
C THR A 373 6.76 23.17 17.24
N ASP A 374 6.56 23.41 15.94
CA ASP A 374 7.65 23.61 14.97
C ASP A 374 8.40 24.95 15.17
N ALA A 375 8.25 25.58 16.35
CA ALA A 375 8.92 26.82 16.69
C ALA A 375 10.43 26.58 16.64
N ALA A 376 11.08 27.28 15.69
CA ALA A 376 12.49 27.14 15.36
C ALA A 376 13.41 27.25 16.59
N ARG A 377 13.66 26.11 17.25
CA ARG A 377 14.68 25.99 18.28
C ARG A 377 16.05 25.84 17.64
N ALA A 378 17.07 26.32 18.36
CA ALA A 378 18.45 26.22 17.92
C ALA A 378 18.83 24.75 17.64
N PRO A 379 19.74 24.49 16.67
CA PRO A 379 20.08 23.14 16.22
C PRO A 379 20.61 22.21 17.33
N GLU A 380 21.22 22.78 18.39
CA GLU A 380 21.96 22.02 19.40
C GLU A 380 21.07 21.21 20.36
N ASP A 381 19.79 21.57 20.54
CA ASP A 381 18.85 20.87 21.43
C ASP A 381 17.93 19.85 20.71
N ARG A 382 18.17 19.57 19.42
CA ARG A 382 17.22 18.82 18.58
C ARG A 382 17.04 17.34 18.93
N ALA A 383 18.03 16.71 19.58
CA ALA A 383 17.95 15.28 19.90
C ALA A 383 16.84 14.94 20.92
N ALA A 384 16.38 15.91 21.72
CA ALA A 384 15.35 15.69 22.74
C ALA A 384 13.91 15.98 22.25
N ASP A 385 13.74 16.53 21.04
CA ASP A 385 12.46 17.06 20.56
C ASP A 385 11.96 16.33 19.29
N ALA A 386 11.93 15.00 19.34
CA ALA A 386 11.33 14.21 18.27
C ALA A 386 9.79 14.41 18.27
N PRO A 387 9.14 14.57 17.10
CA PRO A 387 7.68 14.75 17.04
C PRO A 387 6.88 13.48 17.42
N TYR A 388 7.57 12.36 17.66
CA TYR A 388 6.99 11.08 18.01
C TYR A 388 7.68 10.49 19.24
N ARG A 389 6.91 9.76 20.05
CA ARG A 389 7.39 9.12 21.27
C ARG A 389 8.03 7.77 20.97
N PHE A 390 9.35 7.71 21.06
CA PHE A 390 10.11 6.47 21.00
C PHE A 390 10.34 5.87 22.41
N PRO A 391 10.41 4.54 22.54
CA PRO A 391 10.22 3.52 21.49
C PRO A 391 8.74 3.30 21.11
N PRO A 392 8.44 2.71 19.94
CA PRO A 392 7.10 2.22 19.60
C PRO A 392 6.55 1.29 20.69
N ARG A 393 5.25 1.42 21.00
CA ARG A 393 4.56 0.60 21.99
C ARG A 393 3.97 -0.64 21.33
N HIS A 394 4.27 -1.82 21.84
CA HIS A 394 3.62 -3.06 21.41
C HIS A 394 2.13 -3.02 21.76
N ALA A 395 1.26 -3.19 20.76
CA ALA A 395 -0.19 -3.10 20.89
C ALA A 395 -0.85 -4.48 20.88
N ALA A 396 -0.46 -5.35 19.95
CA ALA A 396 -1.03 -6.69 19.81
C ALA A 396 -0.07 -7.64 19.10
N ALA A 397 -0.21 -8.95 19.34
CA ALA A 397 0.51 -10.00 18.64
C ALA A 397 -0.48 -11.05 18.12
N SER A 398 -0.18 -11.63 16.96
CA SER A 398 -0.96 -12.71 16.35
C SER A 398 -0.03 -13.79 15.80
N SER A 399 -0.27 -15.05 16.15
CA SER A 399 0.46 -16.17 15.59
C SER A 399 -0.08 -16.48 14.19
N THR A 400 0.78 -16.54 13.17
CA THR A 400 0.35 -17.01 11.86
C THR A 400 0.61 -18.50 11.73
N THR A 401 -0.45 -19.28 11.52
CA THR A 401 -0.30 -20.64 11.00
C THR A 401 0.06 -20.54 9.53
N ARG A 402 1.16 -21.19 9.10
CA ARG A 402 1.40 -21.39 7.67
C ARG A 402 0.14 -21.97 7.05
N CYS A 403 -0.45 -21.26 6.09
CA CYS A 403 -1.36 -21.87 5.14
C CYS A 403 -0.53 -22.95 4.41
N THR A 404 -0.59 -24.19 4.91
CA THR A 404 -0.21 -25.34 4.10
C THR A 404 -1.12 -25.26 2.90
N THR A 405 -0.56 -24.93 1.74
CA THR A 405 -1.28 -24.90 0.48
C THR A 405 -2.12 -26.17 0.43
N PRO A 406 -3.46 -26.07 0.29
CA PRO A 406 -4.27 -27.28 0.16
C PRO A 406 -3.71 -28.00 -1.05
N SER A 407 -3.06 -29.14 -0.81
CA SER A 407 -2.53 -30.00 -1.85
C SER A 407 -3.66 -30.17 -2.84
N SER A 408 -3.51 -29.65 -4.06
CA SER A 408 -4.58 -29.71 -5.04
C SER A 408 -4.81 -31.18 -5.35
N THR A 409 -5.80 -31.78 -4.68
CA THR A 409 -6.32 -33.09 -5.01
C THR A 409 -7.01 -32.89 -6.35
N ARG A 410 -6.22 -32.96 -7.41
CA ARG A 410 -6.62 -32.90 -8.80
C ARG A 410 -7.61 -34.04 -9.02
N ARG A 411 -8.90 -33.79 -8.79
CA ARG A 411 -9.98 -34.70 -9.14
C ARG A 411 -9.97 -34.86 -10.65
N SER A 412 -9.27 -35.90 -11.12
CA SER A 412 -9.38 -36.39 -12.49
C SER A 412 -10.73 -37.10 -12.63
N SER A 413 -11.77 -36.35 -12.96
CA SER A 413 -13.01 -36.93 -13.48
C SER A 413 -12.91 -37.00 -15.00
N SER A 414 -12.48 -38.15 -15.52
CA SER A 414 -12.62 -38.52 -16.92
C SER A 414 -14.01 -39.14 -17.15
N PRO A 415 -14.84 -38.62 -18.07
CA PRO A 415 -15.95 -39.37 -18.62
C PRO A 415 -15.44 -40.21 -19.79
N SER A 416 -15.42 -41.53 -19.57
CA SER A 416 -15.30 -42.53 -20.63
C SER A 416 -16.65 -42.68 -21.33
N THR A 417 -16.74 -42.24 -22.58
CA THR A 417 -17.71 -42.77 -23.54
C THR A 417 -17.17 -42.63 -24.96
N ARG A 418 -16.71 -43.76 -25.50
CA ARG A 418 -16.41 -43.97 -26.92
C ARG A 418 -17.73 -44.25 -27.66
N PRO A 419 -17.85 -43.81 -28.92
CA PRO A 419 -18.23 -44.78 -29.94
C PRO A 419 -17.24 -44.79 -31.10
N SER A 420 -17.04 -46.01 -31.60
CA SER A 420 -16.27 -46.38 -32.77
C SER A 420 -16.98 -45.98 -34.06
N THR A 421 -16.28 -45.27 -34.95
CA THR A 421 -16.59 -45.23 -36.38
C THR A 421 -15.31 -45.22 -37.20
N THR A 422 -15.39 -45.97 -38.30
CA THR A 422 -14.30 -46.50 -39.10
C THR A 422 -14.12 -45.66 -40.37
N ALA A 423 -12.87 -45.31 -40.68
CA ALA A 423 -12.30 -44.96 -42.01
C ALA A 423 -12.84 -43.69 -42.76
N PRO A 424 -12.16 -43.18 -43.83
CA PRO A 424 -10.83 -43.49 -44.36
C PRO A 424 -9.88 -42.26 -44.46
N SER A 425 -8.60 -42.55 -44.68
CA SER A 425 -7.52 -41.60 -45.00
C SER A 425 -7.82 -40.71 -46.22
N PRO A 426 -7.29 -39.48 -46.25
CA PRO A 426 -6.53 -39.07 -47.44
C PRO A 426 -5.27 -38.24 -47.15
N SER A 427 -4.23 -38.59 -47.91
CA SER A 427 -3.19 -37.76 -48.52
C SER A 427 -2.72 -36.46 -47.85
N ARG A 428 -1.43 -36.48 -47.50
CA ARG A 428 -0.44 -35.39 -47.47
C ARG A 428 -0.70 -34.29 -48.51
N PRO A 429 -0.41 -33.03 -48.12
CA PRO A 429 0.50 -32.24 -48.94
C PRO A 429 1.63 -31.59 -48.12
N THR A 430 2.82 -31.71 -48.70
CA THR A 430 4.02 -30.94 -48.46
C THR A 430 3.85 -29.47 -48.85
N SER A 431 4.20 -28.54 -47.97
CA SER A 431 4.98 -27.33 -48.30
C SER A 431 5.08 -26.40 -47.07
N SER A 432 6.31 -26.22 -46.60
CA SER A 432 6.68 -25.16 -45.65
C SER A 432 7.29 -24.01 -46.45
N PRO A 433 6.85 -22.75 -46.29
CA PRO A 433 7.55 -21.63 -46.88
C PRO A 433 8.77 -21.27 -46.01
N ARG A 434 9.95 -21.27 -46.64
CA ARG A 434 11.21 -20.75 -46.09
C ARG A 434 11.10 -19.24 -45.89
N CYS A 435 11.50 -18.76 -44.70
CA CYS A 435 11.83 -17.36 -44.48
C CYS A 435 13.03 -16.93 -45.35
N PRO A 436 13.04 -15.72 -45.93
CA PRO A 436 14.22 -15.17 -46.56
C PRO A 436 15.20 -14.61 -45.50
N PRO A 437 16.52 -14.65 -45.76
CA PRO A 437 17.52 -14.09 -44.85
C PRO A 437 17.56 -12.56 -44.93
N ALA A 438 17.82 -11.94 -43.78
CA ALA A 438 18.00 -10.50 -43.62
C ALA A 438 19.18 -9.98 -44.45
N GLN A 439 18.93 -8.94 -45.25
CA GLN A 439 19.96 -8.18 -45.95
C GLN A 439 20.72 -7.30 -44.95
N ARG A 440 22.04 -7.49 -44.89
CA ARG A 440 22.99 -6.54 -44.31
C ARG A 440 23.05 -5.30 -45.18
N THR A 441 22.64 -4.15 -44.66
CA THR A 441 22.98 -2.85 -45.22
C THR A 441 24.38 -2.45 -44.74
N ALA A 442 25.29 -2.29 -45.70
CA ALA A 442 26.56 -1.60 -45.50
C ALA A 442 26.32 -0.11 -45.72
N SER A 443 26.56 0.73 -44.71
CA SER A 443 26.72 2.17 -44.88
C SER A 443 28.20 2.51 -44.97
N ALA A 444 28.60 2.91 -46.17
CA ALA A 444 29.85 3.62 -46.40
C ALA A 444 29.66 5.11 -46.05
N ARG A 445 30.75 5.64 -45.51
CA ARG A 445 31.11 7.03 -45.19
C ARG A 445 30.90 8.03 -46.36
N PRO A 446 30.97 9.34 -46.07
CA PRO A 446 32.28 10.01 -46.13
C PRO A 446 32.93 10.29 -44.76
#